data_AF-A0A8J7F5Y6-F1
#
_entry.id   AF-A0A8J7F5Y6-F1
#
_cell.length_a   1.000
_cell.length_b   1.000
_cell.length_c   1.000
_cell.angle_alpha   90.00
_cell.angle_beta   90.00
_cell.angle_gamma   90.00
#
_symmetry.space_group_name_H-M   'P 1'
#
loop_
_entity.id
_entity.type
_entity.pdbx_description
1 polymer ?
#
loop_
_entity_poly.entity_id
_entity_poly.type
_entity_poly.pdbx_seq_one_letter_code
_entity_poly.pdbx_strand_id
1 'polypeptide(L)' 'MGLRFKVEIKESLEELEKAVKYAKTASNKERLQMLYWLKSGQLTSRLAIAKLTA' A
#
# COMPACT_ATOMS: atom_id res chain seq x y z
N MET A 1 -3.65 13.71 -22.64
CA MET A 1 -2.75 12.63 -22.17
C MET A 1 -2.95 12.41 -20.68
N GLY A 2 -3.51 11.27 -20.26
CA GLY A 2 -3.73 10.97 -18.84
C GLY A 2 -2.41 10.60 -18.15
N LEU A 3 -2.09 11.27 -17.05
CA LEU A 3 -0.94 10.96 -16.21
C LEU A 3 -1.12 9.53 -15.64
N ARG A 4 -0.38 8.57 -16.18
CA ARG A 4 -0.29 7.22 -15.60
C ARG A 4 0.51 7.33 -14.30
N PHE A 5 -0.19 7.28 -13.18
CA PHE A 5 0.41 7.29 -11.85
C PHE A 5 1.17 5.97 -11.63
N LYS A 6 2.48 5.98 -11.88
CA LYS A 6 3.36 4.83 -11.72
C LYS A 6 4.00 4.91 -10.34
N VAL A 7 3.48 4.13 -9.39
CA VAL A 7 4.07 4.03 -8.05
C VAL A 7 5.11 2.92 -8.11
N GLU A 8 6.39 3.31 -8.12
CA GLU A 8 7.50 2.35 -8.08
C GLU A 8 7.94 2.18 -6.62
N ILE A 9 7.47 1.10 -6.00
CA ILE A 9 7.77 0.79 -4.60
C ILE A 9 9.11 0.06 -4.56
N LYS A 10 10.16 0.74 -4.10
CA LYS A 10 11.53 0.20 -4.05
C LYS A 10 11.67 -0.89 -3.00
N GLU A 11 11.07 -0.72 -1.82
CA GLU A 11 11.10 -1.72 -0.75
C GLU A 11 10.37 -3.02 -1.11
N SER A 12 11.01 -4.17 -0.94
CA SER A 12 10.42 -5.50 -1.14
C SER A 12 9.18 -5.74 -0.26
N LEU A 13 8.34 -6.70 -0.65
CA LEU A 13 7.14 -7.11 0.11
C LEU A 13 7.47 -7.40 1.59
N GLU A 14 8.58 -8.08 1.84
CA GLU A 14 9.06 -8.42 3.19
C GLU A 14 9.44 -7.19 4.02
N GLU A 15 10.09 -6.20 3.41
CA GLU A 15 10.47 -4.96 4.07
C GLU A 15 9.24 -4.11 4.39
N LEU A 16 8.25 -4.09 3.50
CA LEU A 16 6.96 -3.46 3.78
C LEU A 16 6.21 -4.18 4.90
N GLU A 17 6.20 -5.51 4.92
CA GLU A 17 5.53 -6.26 5.98
C GLU A 17 6.17 -6.00 7.35
N LYS A 18 7.52 -5.97 7.40
CA LYS A 18 8.24 -5.52 8.60
C LYS A 18 7.84 -4.10 8.95
N ALA A 19 7.85 -3.17 8.00
CA ALA A 19 7.47 -1.78 8.26
C ALA A 19 6.05 -1.67 8.83
N VAL A 20 5.08 -2.44 8.32
CA VAL A 20 3.71 -2.52 8.87
C VAL A 20 3.72 -3.05 10.30
N LYS A 21 4.52 -4.09 10.61
CA LYS A 21 4.66 -4.65 11.95
C LYS A 21 5.33 -3.67 12.94
N TYR A 22 6.32 -2.91 12.48
CA TYR A 22 7.08 -1.95 13.29
C TYR A 22 6.45 -0.55 13.35
N ALA A 23 5.41 -0.28 12.56
CA ALA A 23 4.72 1.00 12.56
C ALA A 23 4.08 1.29 13.92
N LYS A 24 4.52 2.38 14.57
CA LYS A 24 4.05 2.79 15.91
C LYS A 24 2.70 3.49 15.92
N THR A 25 2.27 4.07 14.79
CA THR A 25 1.03 4.85 14.69
C THR A 25 0.06 4.21 13.71
N ALA A 26 -1.24 4.25 14.03
CA ALA A 26 -2.30 3.65 13.22
C ALA A 26 -2.29 4.19 11.77
N SER A 27 -2.18 5.51 11.60
CA SER A 27 -2.13 6.12 10.26
C SER A 27 -0.90 5.69 9.44
N ASN A 28 0.22 5.39 10.08
CA ASN A 28 1.42 4.93 9.37
C ASN A 28 1.29 3.45 8.99
N LYS A 29 0.62 2.67 9.85
CA LYS A 29 0.29 1.26 9.58
C LYS A 29 -0.67 1.13 8.39
N GLU A 30 -1.71 1.97 8.32
CA GLU A 30 -2.65 2.02 7.19
C GLU A 30 -1.95 2.39 5.87
N ARG A 31 -1.09 3.41 5.88
CA ARG A 31 -0.30 3.78 4.69
C ARG A 31 0.59 2.64 4.21
N LEU A 32 1.30 1.98 5.12
CA LEU A 32 2.19 0.88 4.78
C LEU A 32 1.41 -0.36 4.31
N GLN A 33 0.24 -0.65 4.87
CA GLN A 33 -0.66 -1.68 4.36
C GLN A 33 -1.17 -1.36 2.95
N MET A 34 -1.51 -0.11 2.66
CA MET A 34 -1.87 0.31 1.30
C MET A 34 -0.74 0.09 0.31
N LEU A 35 0.49 0.48 0.67
CA LEU A 35 1.67 0.24 -0.17
C LEU A 35 1.91 -1.27 -0.36
N TYR A 36 1.64 -2.09 0.66
CA TYR A 36 1.80 -3.54 0.60
C TYR A 36 0.83 -4.15 -0.40
N TRP A 37 -0.44 -3.73 -0.38
CA TRP A 37 -1.43 -4.20 -1.35
C TRP A 37 -1.15 -3.73 -2.78
N LEU A 38 -0.65 -2.50 -2.94
CA LEU A 38 -0.20 -1.97 -4.23
C LEU A 38 0.98 -2.77 -4.78
N LYS A 39 1.97 -3.10 -3.95
CA LYS A 39 3.14 -3.90 -4.36
C LYS A 39 2.80 -5.37 -4.61
N SER A 40 1.92 -5.95 -3.78
CA SER A 40 1.47 -7.34 -3.92
C SER A 40 0.63 -7.57 -5.18
N GLY A 41 0.19 -6.50 -5.85
CA GLY A 41 -0.71 -6.59 -7.00
C GLY A 41 -2.15 -7.00 -6.64
N GLN A 42 -2.45 -7.17 -5.34
CA GLN A 42 -3.79 -7.53 -4.85
C GLN A 42 -4.80 -6.40 -5.02
N LEU A 43 -4.36 -5.13 -5.03
CA LEU A 43 -5.22 -3.97 -5.24
C LEU A 43 -4.65 -3.08 -6.33
N THR A 44 -5.13 -3.28 -7.56
CA THR A 44 -4.77 -2.47 -8.74
C THR A 44 -5.51 -1.13 -8.81
N SER A 45 -6.42 -0.83 -7.87
CA SER A 45 -7.26 0.36 -7.94
C SER A 45 -7.60 0.92 -6.56
N ARG A 46 -7.47 2.26 -6.41
CA ARG A 46 -7.86 3.03 -5.20
C ARG A 46 -9.30 2.74 -4.76
N LEU A 47 -10.19 2.44 -5.71
CA LEU A 47 -11.58 2.04 -5.46
C LEU A 47 -11.72 0.73 -4.65
N ALA A 48 -10.80 -0.21 -4.83
CA ALA A 48 -10.84 -1.49 -4.14
C ALA A 48 -10.40 -1.35 -2.67
N ILE A 49 -9.48 -0.42 -2.39
CA ILE A 49 -9.10 -0.04 -1.02
C ILE A 49 -10.28 0.65 -0.32
N ALA A 50 -10.95 1.60 -0.99
CA ALA A 50 -12.10 2.30 -0.41
C ALA A 50 -13.29 1.36 -0.10
N LYS A 51 -13.46 0.27 -0.85
CA LYS A 51 -14.49 -0.75 -0.57
C LYS A 51 -14.18 -1.66 0.61
N LEU A 52 -12.91 -1.78 1.01
CA LEU A 52 -12.49 -2.67 2.11
C LEU A 52 -12.46 -1.97 3.47
N THR A 53 -12.50 -0.64 3.48
CA THR A 53 -12.52 0.21 4.68
C THR A 53 -13.89 0.84 4.93
N ALA A 54 -14.92 0.48 4.14
CA ALA A 54 -16.30 0.97 4.25
C ALA A 54 -17.20 0.01 5.03
#